data_AF-A0A7J0APF7-F1
#
_entry.id   AF-A0A7J0APF7-F1
#
_cell.length_a   1.000
_cell.length_b   1.000
_cell.length_c   1.000
_cell.angle_alpha   90.00
_cell.angle_beta   90.00
_cell.angle_gamma   90.00
#
_symmetry.space_group_name_H-M   'P 1'
#
loop_
_entity.id
_entity.type
_entity.pdbx_description
1 polymer ?
#
loop_
_entity_poly.entity_id
_entity_poly.type
_entity_poly.pdbx_seq_one_letter_code
_entity_poly.pdbx_strand_id
1 'polypeptide(L)'
;MPDCLEMPYRPNILEALPDDAAEGHVYRLGGNSCLSGDFTGDWKFAEPLKAGDTLTLLDMNHYTTVKTNMFNGIQHPSIWLSPIKGSPVLLREYTYDDYKTRMD
;
A
#
# COMPACT_ATOMS: atom_id res chain seq x y z
N MET A 1 2.24 2.15 4.90
CA MET A 1 3.38 2.11 3.96
C MET A 1 4.64 2.52 4.71
N PRO A 2 5.29 1.60 5.44
CA PRO A 2 6.41 1.96 6.31
C PRO A 2 7.60 2.50 5.51
N ASP A 3 7.94 1.89 4.38
CA ASP A 3 9.10 2.32 3.58
C ASP A 3 8.93 3.74 3.01
N CYS A 4 7.72 4.10 2.56
CA CYS A 4 7.41 5.46 2.09
C CYS A 4 7.49 6.53 3.19
N LEU A 5 7.40 6.15 4.46
CA LEU A 5 7.49 7.06 5.60
C LEU A 5 8.90 7.10 6.19
N GLU A 6 9.57 5.95 6.30
CA GLU A 6 10.91 5.79 6.87
C GLU A 6 12.01 6.21 5.89
N MET A 7 11.83 5.96 4.60
CA MET A 7 12.69 6.42 3.51
C MET A 7 11.81 7.21 2.54
N PRO A 8 11.59 8.52 2.77
CA PRO A 8 10.52 9.27 2.11
C PRO A 8 10.58 9.18 0.58
N TYR A 9 9.68 8.40 0.01
CA TYR A 9 9.45 8.33 -1.42
C TYR A 9 7.94 8.22 -1.69
N ARG A 10 7.53 8.73 -2.85
CA ARG A 10 6.15 8.66 -3.32
C ARG A 10 6.08 7.56 -4.39
N PRO A 11 5.46 6.40 -4.12
CA PRO A 11 5.35 5.33 -5.10
C PRO A 11 4.50 5.78 -6.30
N ASN A 12 4.79 5.22 -7.47
CA ASN A 12 3.87 5.34 -8.59
C ASN A 12 2.62 4.52 -8.31
N ILE A 13 1.45 5.02 -8.72
CA ILE A 13 0.19 4.29 -8.67
C ILE A 13 -0.21 4.02 -10.11
N LEU A 14 -0.47 2.75 -10.44
CA LEU A 14 -0.78 2.34 -11.82
C LEU A 14 -1.99 3.08 -12.39
N GLU A 15 -3.00 3.34 -11.55
CA GLU A 15 -4.25 3.99 -11.90
C GLU A 15 -4.17 5.53 -11.87
N ALA A 16 -3.06 6.11 -11.41
CA ALA A 16 -2.85 7.55 -11.38
C ALA A 16 -2.39 8.09 -12.74
N LEU A 17 -2.69 9.36 -12.98
CA LEU A 17 -2.14 10.12 -14.09
C LEU A 17 -0.63 10.38 -13.88
N PRO A 18 0.12 10.61 -14.98
CA PRO A 18 1.48 11.12 -14.90
C PRO A 18 1.57 12.42 -14.09
N ASP A 19 2.72 12.66 -13.46
CA ASP A 19 2.89 13.82 -12.57
C ASP A 19 2.76 15.17 -13.28
N ASP A 20 3.17 15.21 -14.55
CA ASP A 20 3.11 16.36 -15.44
C ASP A 20 1.73 16.58 -16.07
N ALA A 21 0.72 15.76 -15.73
CA ALA A 21 -0.64 15.97 -16.17
C ALA A 21 -1.14 17.36 -15.76
N ALA A 22 -1.59 18.15 -16.74
CA ALA A 22 -2.07 19.52 -16.52
C ALA A 22 -3.37 19.58 -15.71
N GLU A 23 -4.20 18.55 -15.84
CA GLU A 23 -5.53 18.44 -15.22
C GLU A 23 -5.67 17.09 -14.50
N GLY A 24 -6.63 17.01 -13.58
CA GLY A 24 -6.93 15.80 -12.82
C GLY A 24 -7.40 16.10 -11.40
N HIS A 25 -8.01 15.11 -10.76
CA HIS A 25 -8.46 15.19 -9.39
C HIS A 25 -7.30 14.82 -8.45
N VAL A 26 -6.89 15.76 -7.59
CA VAL A 26 -5.78 15.55 -6.66
C VAL A 26 -6.26 14.89 -5.39
N TYR A 27 -5.62 13.76 -5.04
CA TYR A 27 -5.87 13.04 -3.80
C TYR A 27 -4.56 12.80 -3.05
N ARG A 28 -4.66 12.95 -1.74
CA ARG A 28 -3.66 12.49 -0.77
C ARG A 28 -4.12 11.16 -0.21
N LEU A 29 -3.22 10.17 -0.13
CA LEU A 29 -3.58 8.86 0.40
C LEU A 29 -3.19 8.75 1.87
N GLY A 30 -4.20 8.52 2.70
CA GLY A 30 -4.03 8.15 4.10
C GLY A 30 -3.97 6.62 4.25
N GLY A 31 -3.15 6.15 5.19
CA GLY A 31 -3.26 4.79 5.70
C GLY A 31 -4.45 4.65 6.66
N ASN A 32 -4.67 3.42 7.11
CA ASN A 32 -5.77 3.07 8.01
C ASN A 32 -5.34 3.00 9.49
N SER A 33 -4.20 3.57 9.86
CA SER A 33 -3.82 3.71 11.27
C SER A 33 -4.45 4.92 11.95
N CYS A 34 -4.29 5.02 13.27
CA CYS A 34 -4.77 6.17 14.04
C CYS A 34 -3.75 7.32 14.10
N LEU A 35 -2.59 7.19 13.43
CA LEU A 35 -1.57 8.24 13.44
C LEU A 35 -1.98 9.37 12.51
N SER A 36 -1.90 10.61 13.00
CA SER A 36 -2.16 11.82 12.20
C SER A 36 -1.20 11.98 11.01
N GLY A 37 0.00 11.39 11.11
CA GLY A 37 1.02 11.39 10.07
C GLY A 37 0.95 10.21 9.10
N ASP A 38 -0.05 9.33 9.19
CA ASP A 38 -0.19 8.18 8.29
C ASP A 38 -0.82 8.60 6.96
N PHE A 39 -0.08 9.38 6.20
CA PHE A 39 -0.41 9.75 4.84
C PHE A 39 0.87 9.88 4.02
N THR A 40 0.73 9.78 2.71
CA THR A 40 1.82 10.02 1.78
C THR A 40 1.28 10.63 0.50
N GLY A 41 2.15 11.39 -0.17
CA GLY A 41 2.00 11.84 -1.56
C GLY A 41 0.75 12.66 -1.88
N ASP A 42 0.80 13.27 -3.06
CA ASP A 42 -0.38 13.74 -3.76
C ASP A 42 -0.32 13.11 -5.17
N TRP A 43 -1.40 12.47 -5.60
CA TRP A 43 -1.55 11.89 -6.93
C TRP A 43 -2.74 12.50 -7.64
N LYS A 44 -2.68 12.51 -8.97
CA LYS A 44 -3.77 12.97 -9.83
C LYS A 44 -4.47 11.76 -10.43
N PHE A 45 -5.80 11.78 -10.47
CA PHE A 45 -6.62 10.76 -11.13
C PHE A 45 -7.51 11.42 -12.18
N ALA A 46 -7.77 10.70 -13.27
CA ALA A 46 -8.62 11.19 -14.35
C ALA A 46 -10.07 11.41 -13.88
N GLU A 47 -10.55 10.54 -13.01
CA GLU A 47 -11.90 10.57 -12.44
C GLU A 47 -11.83 10.61 -10.90
N PRO A 48 -12.86 11.12 -10.20
CA PRO A 48 -12.92 11.08 -8.75
C PRO A 48 -12.93 9.64 -8.22
N LEU A 49 -12.02 9.33 -7.29
CA LEU A 49 -11.96 8.03 -6.61
C LEU A 49 -13.22 7.75 -5.79
N LYS A 50 -13.61 6.48 -5.74
CA LYS A 50 -14.76 5.97 -5.02
C LYS A 50 -14.36 4.83 -4.08
N ALA A 51 -15.14 4.65 -3.01
CA ALA A 51 -14.95 3.51 -2.12
C ALA A 51 -15.13 2.20 -2.91
N GLY A 52 -14.16 1.29 -2.75
CA GLY A 52 -14.09 0.04 -3.51
C GLY A 52 -13.13 0.07 -4.70
N ASP A 53 -12.65 1.24 -5.12
CA ASP A 53 -11.62 1.33 -6.15
C ASP A 53 -10.31 0.69 -5.65
N THR A 54 -9.62 -0.01 -6.55
CA THR A 54 -8.32 -0.62 -6.26
C THR A 54 -7.21 0.31 -6.74
N LEU A 55 -6.20 0.53 -5.88
CA LEU A 55 -5.00 1.30 -6.20
C LEU A 55 -3.78 0.41 -6.10
N THR A 56 -3.01 0.33 -7.18
CA THR A 56 -1.82 -0.53 -7.29
C THR A 56 -0.57 0.32 -7.09
N LEU A 57 -0.01 0.26 -5.88
CA LEU A 57 1.26 0.91 -5.56
C LEU A 57 2.40 0.09 -6.15
N LEU A 58 3.16 0.71 -7.04
CA LEU A 58 4.27 0.09 -7.75
C LEU A 58 5.56 0.16 -6.92
N ASP A 59 6.47 -0.78 -7.20
CA ASP A 59 7.80 -0.87 -6.60
C ASP A 59 7.82 -1.15 -5.08
N MET A 60 6.78 -1.80 -4.55
CA MET A 60 6.62 -2.06 -3.11
C MET A 60 7.25 -3.38 -2.62
N ASN A 61 8.08 -4.06 -3.43
CA ASN A 61 8.59 -5.39 -3.06
C ASN A 61 9.82 -5.33 -2.15
N HIS A 62 10.80 -4.50 -2.51
CA HIS A 62 12.05 -4.40 -1.76
C HIS A 62 11.90 -3.46 -0.57
N TYR A 63 12.65 -3.73 0.51
CA TYR A 63 12.68 -2.94 1.77
C TYR A 63 11.33 -2.67 2.47
N THR A 64 10.23 -3.15 1.92
CA THR A 64 8.88 -3.02 2.49
C THR A 64 8.56 -4.19 3.41
N THR A 65 8.40 -5.40 2.86
CA THR A 65 7.94 -6.58 3.63
C THR A 65 8.89 -7.02 4.75
N VAL A 66 10.18 -6.69 4.65
CA VAL A 66 11.19 -6.99 5.68
C VAL A 66 11.18 -6.03 6.86
N LYS A 67 10.44 -4.91 6.76
CA LYS A 67 10.31 -3.88 7.81
C LYS A 67 8.87 -3.67 8.27
N THR A 68 7.89 -4.27 7.60
CA THR A 68 6.49 -4.13 7.98
C THR A 68 6.23 -4.72 9.37
N ASN A 69 5.34 -4.09 10.11
CA ASN A 69 4.91 -4.49 11.44
C ASN A 69 3.37 -4.59 11.49
N MET A 70 2.82 -4.94 12.66
CA MET A 70 1.37 -4.98 12.89
C MET A 70 0.93 -3.87 13.85
N PHE A 71 1.50 -2.68 13.65
CA PHE A 71 1.13 -1.48 14.39
C PHE A 71 -0.38 -1.23 14.31
N ASN A 72 -0.97 -0.79 15.43
CA ASN A 72 -2.42 -0.64 15.61
C ASN A 72 -3.27 -1.90 15.35
N GLY A 73 -2.66 -3.08 15.25
CA GLY A 73 -3.38 -4.31 14.90
C GLY A 73 -3.94 -4.30 13.49
N ILE A 74 -3.37 -3.47 12.60
CA ILE A 74 -3.78 -3.41 11.20
C ILE A 74 -3.45 -4.74 10.53
N GLN A 75 -4.39 -5.23 9.72
CA GLN A 75 -4.23 -6.43 8.92
C GLN A 75 -3.01 -6.30 8.01
N HIS A 76 -2.07 -7.23 8.18
CA HIS A 76 -0.86 -7.27 7.36
C HIS A 76 -1.19 -7.77 5.95
N PRO A 77 -0.65 -7.15 4.88
CA PRO A 77 -0.92 -7.57 3.52
C PRO A 77 -0.40 -9.00 3.26
N SER A 78 -1.22 -9.80 2.58
CA SER A 78 -0.81 -11.13 2.11
C SER A 78 0.28 -11.04 1.05
N ILE A 79 1.14 -12.05 0.98
CA ILE A 79 2.20 -12.15 -0.03
C ILE A 79 1.75 -13.12 -1.11
N TRP A 80 1.75 -12.64 -2.36
CA TRP A 80 1.36 -13.40 -3.54
C TRP A 80 2.50 -13.44 -4.56
N LEU A 81 2.63 -14.57 -5.25
CA LEU A 81 3.47 -14.73 -6.42
C LEU A 81 2.59 -14.82 -7.66
N SER A 82 2.81 -13.95 -8.63
CA SER A 82 2.19 -14.07 -9.97
C SER A 82 3.19 -14.71 -10.93
N PRO A 83 3.03 -15.98 -11.34
CA PRO A 83 3.91 -16.61 -12.30
C PRO A 83 3.73 -16.01 -13.71
N ILE A 84 4.71 -16.25 -14.60
CA ILE A 84 4.61 -15.86 -16.02
C ILE A 84 3.42 -16.55 -16.71
N LYS A 85 3.09 -17.78 -16.29
CA LYS A 85 1.94 -18.56 -16.79
C LYS A 85 1.22 -19.23 -15.63
N GLY A 86 -0.12 -19.18 -15.66
CA GLY A 86 -0.98 -19.76 -14.62
C GLY A 86 -1.56 -18.70 -13.69
N SER A 87 -2.18 -19.17 -12.61
CA SER A 87 -2.84 -18.30 -11.63
C SER A 87 -1.87 -17.81 -10.54
N PRO A 88 -2.14 -16.65 -9.92
CA PRO A 88 -1.42 -16.21 -8.73
C PRO A 88 -1.45 -17.27 -7.62
N VAL A 89 -0.32 -17.40 -6.93
CA VAL A 89 -0.13 -18.33 -5.81
C VAL A 89 0.01 -17.53 -4.53
N LEU A 90 -0.86 -17.78 -3.56
CA LEU A 90 -0.74 -17.24 -2.22
C LEU A 90 0.46 -17.89 -1.53
N LEU A 91 1.44 -17.08 -1.13
CA LEU A 91 2.64 -17.53 -0.41
C LEU A 91 2.49 -17.39 1.10
N ARG A 92 1.86 -16.31 1.56
CA ARG A 92 1.61 -16.05 2.98
C ARG A 92 0.33 -15.25 3.15
N GLU A 93 -0.53 -15.74 4.03
CA GLU A 93 -1.62 -14.98 4.62
C GLU A 93 -1.28 -14.72 6.09
N TYR A 94 -1.58 -13.52 6.56
CA TYR A 94 -1.44 -13.15 7.97
C TYR A 94 -2.81 -13.18 8.62
N THR A 95 -2.86 -13.67 9.85
CA THR A 95 -4.10 -13.90 10.60
C THR A 95 -4.05 -13.17 11.95
N TYR A 96 -5.15 -13.23 12.69
CA TYR A 96 -5.20 -12.72 14.05
C TYR A 96 -4.12 -13.35 14.97
N ASP A 97 -3.83 -14.64 14.81
CA ASP A 97 -2.84 -15.32 15.66
C ASP A 97 -1.42 -14.78 15.42
N ASP A 98 -1.10 -14.34 14.21
CA ASP A 98 0.18 -13.67 13.90
C ASP A 98 0.33 -12.35 14.66
N TYR A 99 -0.76 -11.62 14.84
CA TYR A 99 -0.77 -10.40 15.65
C TYR A 99 -0.65 -10.73 17.14
N LYS A 100 -1.47 -11.66 17.62
CA LYS A 100 -1.53 -12.05 19.03
C LYS A 100 -0.19 -12.55 19.55
N THR A 101 0.48 -13.41 18.78
CA THR A 101 1.77 -14.02 19.15
C THR A 101 2.93 -13.02 19.22
N ARG A 102 2.76 -11.79 18.72
CA ARG A 102 3.77 -10.71 18.80
C ARG A 102 3.59 -9.78 19.99
N MET A 103 2.54 -9.98 20.81
CA MET A 103 2.20 -9.09 21.94
C MET A 103 2.66 -9.61 23.31
N ASP A 104 3.61 -10.55 23.34
CA ASP A 104 4.21 -11.08 24.58
C ASP A 104 4.95 -10.01 25.39
#